data_AF-A0A958EFL0-F1
#
_entry.id   AF-A0A958EFL0-F1
#
_cell.length_a   1.000
_cell.length_b   1.000
_cell.length_c   1.000
_cell.angle_alpha   90.00
_cell.angle_beta   90.00
_cell.angle_gamma   90.00
#
_symmetry.space_group_name_H-M   'P 1'
#
loop_
_entity.id
_entity.type
_entity.pdbx_description
1 polymer ?
#
loop_
_entity_poly.entity_id
_entity_poly.type
_entity_poly.pdbx_seq_one_letter_code
_entity_poly.pdbx_strand_id
1 'polypeptide(L)'
;MTQAHQPWFEKMVSLRILFLLLFLEMAAGPLSAHPVYVSMCQIRIEANLDLQISITVFSEDLARAIGRRDLRATAGEADSLRRQIAAYLLPHLAFAADDQPISFAPGNITVTPGETRTVVSLTAKLKALPHSLIVRNTVFFELFPDQTNMVRLTANGEKQAVLLVREKPEAELLLTSD
;
A
#
# COMPACT_ATOMS: atom_id res chain seq x y z
N MET A 1 50.21 -42.71 -39.48
CA MET A 1 49.08 -41.98 -40.10
C MET A 1 48.50 -41.05 -39.04
N THR A 2 48.94 -39.80 -39.02
CA THR A 2 48.57 -38.81 -38.00
C THR A 2 47.40 -37.98 -38.54
N GLN A 3 46.24 -38.11 -37.91
CA GLN A 3 45.01 -37.43 -38.32
C GLN A 3 45.11 -35.95 -37.92
N ALA A 4 45.13 -35.05 -38.89
CA ALA A 4 45.18 -33.61 -38.65
C ALA A 4 43.82 -33.14 -38.09
N HIS A 5 43.77 -32.76 -36.82
CA HIS A 5 42.64 -32.04 -36.23
C HIS A 5 42.45 -30.73 -37.00
N GLN A 6 41.31 -30.57 -37.69
CA GLN A 6 40.99 -29.35 -38.42
C GLN A 6 40.27 -28.34 -37.50
N PRO A 7 40.94 -27.25 -37.06
CA PRO A 7 40.45 -26.35 -36.00
C PRO A 7 39.29 -25.42 -36.42
N TRP A 8 38.91 -25.43 -37.70
CA TRP A 8 37.86 -24.55 -38.22
C TRP A 8 36.44 -25.09 -37.99
N PHE A 9 36.28 -26.42 -37.88
CA PHE A 9 34.99 -27.05 -37.57
C PHE A 9 34.52 -26.74 -36.14
N GLU A 10 35.43 -26.74 -35.16
CA GLU A 10 35.13 -26.43 -33.76
C GLU A 10 34.65 -24.98 -33.58
N LYS A 11 35.25 -24.04 -34.33
CA LYS A 11 34.83 -22.62 -34.33
C LYS A 11 33.43 -22.42 -34.89
N MET A 12 33.06 -23.18 -35.93
CA MET A 12 31.75 -23.09 -36.56
C MET A 12 30.64 -23.72 -35.70
N VAL A 13 30.94 -24.81 -34.98
CA VAL A 13 30.05 -25.40 -33.96
C VAL A 13 29.89 -24.44 -32.78
N SER A 14 30.98 -23.85 -32.30
CA SER A 14 30.96 -22.86 -31.20
C SER A 14 30.14 -21.62 -31.55
N LEU A 15 30.20 -21.15 -32.80
CA LEU A 15 29.42 -20.00 -33.26
C LEU A 15 27.92 -20.32 -33.30
N ARG A 16 27.53 -21.53 -33.73
CA ARG A 16 26.12 -21.96 -33.72
C ARG A 16 25.57 -22.10 -32.32
N ILE A 17 26.35 -22.66 -31.40
CA ILE A 17 25.96 -22.76 -29.98
C ILE A 17 25.81 -21.36 -29.39
N LEU A 18 26.73 -20.44 -29.68
CA LEU A 18 26.64 -19.05 -29.24
C LEU A 18 25.37 -18.36 -29.78
N PHE A 19 25.05 -18.53 -31.07
CA PHE A 19 23.80 -18.01 -31.65
C PHE A 19 22.56 -18.64 -31.02
N LEU A 20 22.60 -19.93 -30.67
CA LEU A 20 21.49 -20.63 -30.04
C LEU A 20 21.26 -20.16 -28.60
N LEU A 21 22.33 -19.89 -27.85
CA LEU A 21 22.27 -19.31 -26.51
C LEU A 21 21.74 -17.87 -26.55
N LEU A 22 22.22 -17.05 -27.50
CA LEU A 22 21.74 -15.68 -27.69
C LEU A 22 20.25 -15.65 -28.08
N PHE A 23 19.82 -16.59 -28.94
CA PHE A 23 18.42 -16.72 -29.32
C PHE A 23 17.54 -17.18 -28.15
N LEU A 24 18.07 -18.04 -27.27
CA LEU A 24 17.37 -18.49 -26.07
C LEU A 24 17.21 -17.36 -25.05
N GLU A 25 18.21 -16.48 -24.89
CA GLU A 25 18.09 -15.27 -24.06
C GLU A 25 17.06 -14.28 -24.60
N MET A 26 16.96 -14.11 -25.93
CA MET A 26 15.93 -13.26 -26.53
C MET A 26 14.51 -13.86 -26.47
N ALA A 27 14.39 -15.19 -26.40
CA ALA A 27 13.13 -15.89 -26.24
C ALA A 27 12.61 -15.87 -24.79
N ALA A 28 13.49 -15.64 -23.81
CA ALA A 28 13.10 -15.29 -22.45
C ALA A 28 12.56 -13.84 -22.47
N GLY A 29 11.28 -13.70 -22.81
CA GLY A 29 10.60 -12.39 -22.85
C GLY A 29 10.78 -11.59 -21.56
N PRO A 30 10.48 -10.28 -21.59
CA PRO A 30 10.69 -9.41 -20.44
C PRO A 30 9.97 -10.00 -19.23
N LEU A 31 10.72 -10.19 -18.14
CA LEU A 31 10.15 -10.51 -16.83
C LEU A 31 9.07 -9.46 -16.56
N SER A 32 7.82 -9.91 -16.48
CA SER A 32 6.67 -9.05 -16.23
C SER A 32 6.95 -8.24 -14.98
N ALA A 33 7.22 -6.94 -15.13
CA ALA A 33 7.32 -6.04 -14.01
C ALA A 33 5.94 -5.92 -13.39
N HIS A 34 5.68 -6.69 -12.33
CA HIS A 34 4.41 -6.63 -11.63
C HIS A 34 4.26 -5.23 -11.02
N PRO A 35 3.14 -4.52 -11.27
CA PRO A 35 2.91 -3.23 -10.65
C PRO A 35 2.89 -3.35 -9.12
N VAL A 36 3.59 -2.45 -8.44
CA VAL A 36 3.69 -2.42 -6.98
C VAL A 36 2.50 -1.64 -6.43
N TYR A 37 1.57 -2.32 -5.77
CA TYR A 37 0.38 -1.72 -5.17
C TYR A 37 0.62 -1.44 -3.68
N VAL A 38 0.69 -0.16 -3.32
CA VAL A 38 0.99 0.27 -1.95
C VAL A 38 0.04 1.37 -1.50
N SER A 39 -0.46 1.25 -0.26
CA SER A 39 -1.06 2.36 0.47
C SER A 39 -0.18 2.80 1.63
N MET A 40 -0.30 4.06 2.03
CA MET A 40 0.40 4.64 3.18
C MET A 40 -0.61 5.12 4.19
N CYS A 41 -0.59 4.56 5.39
CA CYS A 41 -1.32 5.06 6.55
C CYS A 41 -0.32 5.71 7.52
N GLN A 42 -0.41 7.02 7.70
CA GLN A 42 0.39 7.74 8.70
C GLN A 42 -0.51 8.10 9.87
N ILE A 43 -0.07 7.75 11.06
CA ILE A 43 -0.74 7.96 12.33
C ILE A 43 0.15 8.89 13.15
N ARG A 44 -0.43 9.98 13.63
CA ARG A 44 0.24 10.89 14.56
C ARG A 44 -0.63 11.08 15.78
N ILE A 45 -0.01 10.98 16.96
CA ILE A 45 -0.64 11.35 18.22
C ILE A 45 0.06 12.60 18.72
N GLU A 46 -0.68 13.69 18.75
CA GLU A 46 -0.19 14.98 19.23
C GLU A 46 -0.18 15.01 20.77
N ALA A 47 0.61 15.92 21.35
CA ALA A 47 0.73 16.07 22.80
C ALA A 47 -0.60 16.40 23.49
N ASN A 48 -1.56 16.96 22.75
CA ASN A 48 -2.90 17.26 23.23
C ASN A 48 -3.87 16.07 23.13
N LEU A 49 -3.40 14.86 22.79
CA LEU A 49 -4.19 13.64 22.58
C LEU A 49 -5.09 13.66 21.33
N ASP A 50 -4.79 14.53 20.36
CA ASP A 50 -5.39 14.44 19.04
C ASP A 50 -4.74 13.31 18.24
N LEU A 51 -5.54 12.30 17.88
CA LEU A 51 -5.17 11.26 16.94
C LEU A 51 -5.47 11.75 15.52
N GLN A 52 -4.44 11.88 14.72
CA GLN A 52 -4.52 12.23 13.30
C GLN A 52 -4.07 11.05 12.46
N ILE A 53 -4.94 10.58 11.58
CA ILE A 53 -4.66 9.50 10.64
C ILE A 53 -4.78 10.07 9.24
N SER A 54 -3.81 9.79 8.38
CA SER A 54 -3.87 10.12 6.96
C SER A 54 -3.56 8.88 6.13
N ILE A 55 -4.40 8.60 5.14
CA ILE A 55 -4.24 7.47 4.24
C ILE A 55 -4.00 8.04 2.86
N THR A 56 -2.84 7.76 2.28
CA THR A 56 -2.52 8.12 0.91
C THR A 56 -2.64 6.88 0.03
N VAL A 57 -3.48 6.98 -0.99
CA VAL A 57 -3.75 5.92 -1.99
C VAL A 57 -3.68 6.49 -3.38
N PHE A 58 -3.49 5.63 -4.39
CA PHE A 58 -3.65 6.04 -5.78
C PHE A 58 -5.11 6.37 -6.07
N SER A 59 -5.34 7.51 -6.75
CA SER A 59 -6.69 8.02 -7.01
C SER A 59 -7.49 7.08 -7.91
N GLU A 60 -6.84 6.42 -8.88
CA GLU A 60 -7.47 5.46 -9.78
C GLU A 60 -7.93 4.20 -9.04
N ASP A 61 -7.11 3.68 -8.13
CA ASP A 61 -7.44 2.47 -7.35
C ASP A 61 -8.58 2.76 -6.37
N LEU A 62 -8.56 3.92 -5.73
CA LEU A 62 -9.66 4.34 -4.86
C LEU A 62 -10.96 4.53 -5.66
N ALA A 63 -10.90 5.14 -6.86
CA ALA A 63 -12.06 5.27 -7.74
C ALA A 63 -12.62 3.89 -8.11
N ARG A 64 -11.74 2.94 -8.48
CA ARG A 64 -12.11 1.57 -8.80
C ARG A 64 -12.78 0.86 -7.63
N ALA A 65 -12.23 0.98 -6.42
CA ALA A 65 -12.77 0.36 -5.21
C ALA A 65 -14.19 0.84 -4.88
N ILE A 66 -14.49 2.11 -5.13
CA ILE A 66 -15.83 2.69 -4.91
C ILE A 66 -16.72 2.65 -6.16
N GLY A 67 -16.32 1.93 -7.21
CA GLY A 67 -17.11 1.73 -8.43
C GLY A 67 -17.28 2.99 -9.29
N ARG A 68 -16.34 3.93 -9.23
CA ARG A 68 -16.33 5.18 -10.02
C ARG A 68 -15.28 5.14 -11.13
N ARG A 69 -15.51 5.95 -12.16
CA ARG A 69 -14.52 6.20 -13.22
C ARG A 69 -13.34 7.05 -12.75
N ASP A 70 -13.63 8.07 -11.95
CA ASP A 70 -12.63 8.93 -11.31
C ASP A 70 -13.18 9.53 -9.99
N LEU A 71 -12.31 10.24 -9.27
CA LEU A 71 -12.64 10.93 -8.03
C LEU A 71 -12.99 12.41 -8.23
N ARG A 72 -13.26 12.84 -9.48
CA ARG A 72 -13.71 14.21 -9.72
C ARG A 72 -15.14 14.33 -9.19
N ALA A 73 -15.37 15.40 -8.44
CA ALA A 73 -16.67 15.75 -7.90
C ALA A 73 -16.89 17.25 -8.11
N THR A 74 -18.09 17.61 -8.56
CA THR A 74 -18.54 19.00 -8.50
C THR A 74 -18.78 19.42 -7.05
N ALA A 75 -18.91 20.72 -6.78
CA ALA A 75 -19.13 21.23 -5.42
C ALA A 75 -20.35 20.58 -4.74
N GLY A 76 -21.41 20.28 -5.49
CA GLY A 76 -22.62 19.61 -4.96
C GLY A 76 -22.45 18.12 -4.68
N GLU A 77 -21.38 17.48 -5.18
CA GLU A 77 -21.14 16.05 -5.07
C GLU A 77 -20.07 15.69 -4.04
N ALA A 78 -19.32 16.67 -3.53
CA ALA A 78 -18.21 16.46 -2.61
C ALA A 78 -18.62 15.63 -1.38
N ASP A 79 -19.79 15.93 -0.82
CA ASP A 79 -20.36 15.19 0.30
C ASP A 79 -20.73 13.75 -0.04
N SER A 80 -21.26 13.52 -1.24
CA SER A 80 -21.59 12.17 -1.72
C SER A 80 -20.31 11.36 -1.94
N LEU A 81 -19.30 11.96 -2.57
CA LEU A 81 -18.00 11.33 -2.80
C LEU A 81 -17.33 10.97 -1.46
N ARG A 82 -17.32 11.89 -0.50
CA ARG A 82 -16.81 11.63 0.86
C ARG A 82 -17.53 10.45 1.51
N ARG A 83 -18.87 10.38 1.42
CA ARG A 83 -19.64 9.25 1.99
C ARG A 83 -19.32 7.92 1.31
N GLN A 84 -19.14 7.91 -0.01
CA GLN A 84 -18.74 6.70 -0.75
C GLN A 84 -17.35 6.22 -0.32
N ILE A 85 -16.39 7.13 -0.22
CA ILE A 85 -15.03 6.83 0.26
C ILE A 85 -15.06 6.34 1.71
N ALA A 86 -15.83 6.99 2.59
CA ALA A 86 -15.99 6.56 3.98
C ALA A 86 -16.62 5.16 4.09
N ALA A 87 -17.66 4.88 3.30
CA ALA A 87 -18.34 3.59 3.27
C ALA A 87 -17.41 2.44 2.85
N TYR A 88 -16.44 2.74 1.97
CA TYR A 88 -15.39 1.80 1.60
C TYR A 88 -14.26 1.71 2.64
N LEU A 89 -13.75 2.82 3.15
CA LEU A 89 -12.57 2.80 4.03
C LEU A 89 -12.85 2.25 5.43
N LEU A 90 -13.98 2.60 6.06
CA LEU A 90 -14.25 2.25 7.46
C LEU A 90 -14.33 0.73 7.74
N PRO A 91 -14.86 -0.12 6.83
CA PRO A 91 -14.75 -1.57 6.99
C PRO A 91 -13.31 -2.09 6.84
N HIS A 92 -12.52 -1.46 5.96
CA HIS A 92 -11.18 -1.91 5.60
C HIS A 92 -10.09 -1.39 6.54
N LEU A 93 -10.37 -0.36 7.34
CA LEU A 93 -9.43 0.29 8.23
C LEU A 93 -10.02 0.47 9.62
N ALA A 94 -9.41 -0.19 10.61
CA ALA A 94 -9.83 -0.12 12.00
C ALA A 94 -8.64 0.13 12.93
N PHE A 95 -8.95 0.78 14.06
CA PHE A 95 -7.98 1.13 15.08
C PHE A 95 -8.54 0.79 16.46
N ALA A 96 -7.69 0.33 17.36
CA ALA A 96 -8.01 0.19 18.77
C ALA A 96 -6.86 0.72 19.63
N ALA A 97 -7.17 1.42 20.72
CA ALA A 97 -6.21 1.92 21.69
C ALA A 97 -6.40 1.16 23.00
N ASP A 98 -5.36 0.45 23.47
CA ASP A 98 -5.45 -0.46 24.63
C ASP A 98 -6.68 -1.40 24.52
N ASP A 99 -6.80 -2.10 23.38
CA ASP A 99 -7.93 -2.97 23.00
C ASP A 99 -9.31 -2.30 22.88
N GLN A 100 -9.43 -0.99 23.11
CA GLN A 100 -10.68 -0.25 22.96
C GLN A 100 -10.84 0.28 21.53
N PRO A 101 -11.89 -0.11 20.79
CA PRO A 101 -12.09 0.34 19.41
C PRO A 101 -12.23 1.86 19.30
N ILE A 102 -11.56 2.46 18.32
CA ILE A 102 -11.69 3.86 17.96
C ILE A 102 -12.70 3.98 16.83
N SER A 103 -13.82 4.63 17.10
CA SER A 103 -14.88 4.86 16.11
C SER A 103 -14.70 6.21 15.42
N PHE A 104 -14.81 6.22 14.09
CA PHE A 104 -14.79 7.44 13.28
C PHE A 104 -16.17 7.69 12.70
N ALA A 105 -16.74 8.87 12.99
CA ALA A 105 -17.94 9.32 12.30
C ALA A 105 -17.56 9.78 10.87
N PRO A 106 -18.44 9.62 9.86
CA PRO A 106 -18.18 10.12 8.51
C PRO A 106 -17.84 11.63 8.44
N GLY A 107 -18.32 12.42 9.40
CA GLY A 107 -18.01 13.84 9.51
C GLY A 107 -16.55 14.14 9.89
N ASN A 108 -15.85 13.18 10.51
CA ASN A 108 -14.43 13.31 10.88
C ASN A 108 -13.50 12.90 9.74
N ILE A 109 -14.06 12.57 8.58
CA ILE A 109 -13.33 12.16 7.38
C ILE A 109 -13.26 13.34 6.43
N THR A 110 -12.05 13.70 6.03
CA THR A 110 -11.79 14.69 4.99
C THR A 110 -11.09 14.02 3.83
N VAL A 111 -11.54 14.30 2.61
CA VAL A 111 -10.92 13.77 1.39
C VAL A 111 -10.27 14.92 0.66
N THR A 112 -8.99 14.77 0.33
CA THR A 112 -8.23 15.68 -0.51
C THR A 112 -7.81 14.93 -1.78
N PRO A 113 -8.64 15.00 -2.84
CA PRO A 113 -8.31 14.38 -4.11
C PRO A 113 -7.11 15.06 -4.75
N GLY A 114 -6.19 14.26 -5.28
CA GLY A 114 -5.14 14.71 -6.18
C GLY A 114 -5.20 13.93 -7.48
N GLU A 115 -4.47 14.38 -8.50
CA GLU A 115 -4.50 13.76 -9.83
C GLU A 115 -4.06 12.30 -9.79
N THR A 116 -2.93 12.01 -9.14
CA THR A 116 -2.40 10.64 -9.02
C THR A 116 -2.70 10.00 -7.68
N ARG A 117 -2.72 10.80 -6.60
CA ARG A 117 -2.89 10.32 -5.23
C ARG A 117 -3.96 11.10 -4.51
N THR A 118 -4.76 10.39 -3.74
CA THR A 118 -5.77 10.97 -2.85
C THR A 118 -5.36 10.73 -1.42
N VAL A 119 -5.49 11.78 -0.60
CA VAL A 119 -5.29 11.69 0.86
C VAL A 119 -6.65 11.70 1.53
N VAL A 120 -6.88 10.72 2.39
CA VAL A 120 -8.05 10.67 3.27
C VAL A 120 -7.59 10.82 4.71
N SER A 121 -8.07 11.86 5.37
CA SER A 121 -7.71 12.19 6.75
C SER A 121 -8.85 11.84 7.68
N LEU A 122 -8.52 11.19 8.80
CA LEU A 122 -9.44 10.89 9.91
C LEU A 122 -8.88 11.49 11.19
N THR A 123 -9.75 12.05 12.02
CA THR A 123 -9.37 12.58 13.33
C THR A 123 -10.24 12.02 14.44
N ALA A 124 -9.63 11.78 15.59
CA ALA A 124 -10.30 11.40 16.82
C ALA A 124 -9.59 12.00 18.03
N LYS A 125 -10.31 12.12 19.14
CA LYS A 125 -9.76 12.54 20.43
C LYS A 125 -9.57 11.33 21.32
N LEU A 126 -8.34 11.09 21.78
CA LEU A 126 -8.06 10.04 22.74
C LEU A 126 -8.38 10.54 24.16
N LYS A 127 -8.82 9.62 25.03
CA LYS A 127 -9.10 9.93 26.45
C LYS A 127 -7.83 10.06 27.28
N ALA A 128 -6.82 9.28 26.94
CA ALA A 128 -5.49 9.26 27.51
C ALA A 128 -4.50 8.79 26.43
N LEU A 129 -3.20 8.94 26.68
CA LEU A 129 -2.19 8.31 25.83
C LEU A 129 -2.23 6.79 26.05
N PRO A 130 -2.49 5.97 25.02
CA PRO A 130 -2.53 4.52 25.20
C PRO A 130 -1.13 3.93 25.27
N HIS A 131 -1.02 2.72 25.80
CA HIS A 131 0.21 1.93 25.80
C HIS A 131 0.43 1.29 24.43
N SER A 132 -0.66 0.87 23.77
CA SER A 132 -0.60 0.31 22.43
C SER A 132 -1.71 0.79 21.51
N LEU A 133 -1.42 0.76 20.21
CA LEU A 133 -2.36 1.03 19.14
C LEU A 133 -2.38 -0.16 18.18
N ILE A 134 -3.51 -0.86 18.16
CA ILE A 134 -3.79 -1.92 17.18
C ILE A 134 -4.32 -1.27 15.91
N VAL A 135 -3.72 -1.63 14.78
CA VAL A 135 -4.10 -1.12 13.46
C VAL A 135 -4.38 -2.29 12.54
N ARG A 136 -5.61 -2.38 12.04
CA ARG A 136 -6.00 -3.29 10.95
C ARG A 136 -6.17 -2.49 9.67
N ASN A 137 -5.43 -2.84 8.63
CA ASN A 137 -5.52 -2.19 7.33
C ASN A 137 -5.58 -3.21 6.18
N THR A 138 -6.75 -3.33 5.60
CA THR A 138 -7.08 -4.25 4.49
C THR A 138 -7.47 -3.50 3.21
N VAL A 139 -7.13 -2.21 3.13
CA VAL A 139 -7.44 -1.39 1.95
C VAL A 139 -6.86 -2.04 0.69
N PHE A 140 -7.73 -2.26 -0.30
CA PHE A 140 -7.47 -2.85 -1.61
C PHE A 140 -7.05 -4.31 -1.63
N PHE A 141 -7.10 -5.03 -0.52
CA PHE A 141 -6.79 -6.47 -0.52
C PHE A 141 -7.74 -7.27 -1.40
N GLU A 142 -8.96 -6.79 -1.66
CA GLU A 142 -9.93 -7.38 -2.58
C GLU A 142 -9.61 -7.10 -4.06
N LEU A 143 -8.84 -6.06 -4.36
CA LEU A 143 -8.50 -5.66 -5.74
C LEU A 143 -7.15 -6.19 -6.18
N PHE A 144 -6.15 -6.17 -5.30
CA PHE A 144 -4.78 -6.53 -5.64
C PHE A 144 -4.25 -7.60 -4.67
N PRO A 145 -3.97 -8.83 -5.15
CA PRO A 145 -3.39 -9.89 -4.33
C PRO A 145 -2.07 -9.50 -3.66
N ASP A 146 -1.26 -8.71 -4.35
CA ASP A 146 0.08 -8.32 -3.90
C ASP A 146 0.09 -6.94 -3.20
N GLN A 147 -1.08 -6.44 -2.81
CA GLN A 147 -1.21 -5.16 -2.09
C GLN A 147 -0.43 -5.18 -0.78
N THR A 148 0.36 -4.14 -0.56
CA THR A 148 1.04 -3.90 0.73
C THR A 148 0.59 -2.58 1.33
N ASN A 149 0.16 -2.61 2.59
CA ASN A 149 -0.28 -1.42 3.32
C ASN A 149 0.78 -1.03 4.34
N MET A 150 1.48 0.08 4.12
CA MET A 150 2.46 0.58 5.10
C MET A 150 1.76 1.44 6.14
N VAL A 151 1.95 1.11 7.42
CA VAL A 151 1.51 1.92 8.56
C VAL A 151 2.73 2.56 9.20
N ARG A 152 2.66 3.87 9.48
CA ARG A 152 3.69 4.64 10.17
C ARG A 152 3.08 5.37 11.36
N LEU A 153 3.54 5.08 12.56
CA LEU A 153 3.16 5.78 13.78
C LEU A 153 4.21 6.81 14.16
N THR A 154 3.77 7.99 14.58
CA THR A 154 4.59 8.99 15.26
C THR A 154 3.89 9.42 16.55
N ALA A 155 4.49 9.11 17.69
CA ALA A 155 3.98 9.49 19.01
C ALA A 155 5.18 9.85 19.91
N ASN A 156 5.06 10.93 20.70
CA ASN A 156 6.12 11.39 21.61
C ASN A 156 7.52 11.55 20.97
N GLY A 157 7.59 11.88 19.67
CA GLY A 157 8.84 11.99 18.92
C GLY A 157 9.42 10.67 18.42
N GLU A 158 8.89 9.54 18.88
CA GLU A 158 9.24 8.20 18.39
C GLU A 158 8.52 7.88 17.09
N LYS A 159 9.14 7.02 16.27
CA LYS A 159 8.61 6.59 14.98
C LYS A 159 8.66 5.08 14.87
N GLN A 160 7.55 4.49 14.46
CA GLN A 160 7.43 3.07 14.16
C GLN A 160 6.81 2.89 12.78
N ALA A 161 7.19 1.81 12.09
CA ALA A 161 6.62 1.47 10.80
C ALA A 161 6.44 -0.05 10.67
N VAL A 162 5.34 -0.45 10.05
CA VAL A 162 5.04 -1.85 9.77
C VAL A 162 4.41 -1.97 8.39
N LEU A 163 4.69 -3.09 7.72
CA LEU A 163 4.02 -3.47 6.49
C LEU A 163 2.94 -4.50 6.82
N LEU A 164 1.72 -4.22 6.39
CA LEU A 164 0.58 -5.10 6.52
C LEU A 164 0.29 -5.70 5.14
N VAL A 165 0.15 -7.02 5.11
CA VAL A 165 -0.15 -7.82 3.91
C VAL A 165 -1.39 -8.65 4.19
N ARG A 166 -1.95 -9.30 3.17
CA ARG A 166 -3.21 -10.04 3.31
C ARG A 166 -3.17 -11.11 4.41
N GLU A 167 -2.03 -11.80 4.54
CA GLU A 167 -1.81 -12.86 5.53
C GLU A 167 -1.63 -12.31 6.95
N LYS A 168 -1.22 -11.04 7.07
CA LYS A 168 -1.02 -10.34 8.34
C LYS A 168 -1.56 -8.90 8.22
N PRO A 169 -2.89 -8.73 8.21
CA PRO A 169 -3.56 -7.46 7.93
C PRO A 169 -3.57 -6.50 9.13
N GLU A 170 -3.01 -6.92 10.25
CA GLU A 170 -3.09 -6.26 11.55
C GLU A 170 -1.73 -6.28 12.26
N ALA A 171 -1.45 -5.21 13.00
CA ALA A 171 -0.31 -5.13 13.89
C ALA A 171 -0.63 -4.26 15.11
N GLU A 172 0.02 -4.57 16.22
CA GLU A 172 0.06 -3.76 17.42
C GLU A 172 1.34 -2.91 17.42
N LEU A 173 1.20 -1.62 17.70
CA LEU A 173 2.29 -0.65 17.80
C LEU A 173 2.34 -0.14 19.23
N LEU A 174 3.50 -0.25 19.89
CA LEU A 174 3.68 0.16 21.28
C LEU A 174 4.05 1.65 21.34
N LEU A 175 3.44 2.42 22.24
CA LEU A 175 3.71 3.85 22.41
C LEU A 175 4.59 4.13 23.63
N THR A 176 4.67 3.17 24.55
CA THR A 176 5.52 3.18 25.73
C THR A 176 6.31 1.88 25.75
N SER A 177 7.62 1.97 25.98
CA SER A 177 8.41 0.80 26.34
C SER A 177 8.29 0.61 27.85
N ASP A 178 7.77 -0.52 28.30
CA ASP A 178 7.81 -0.93 29.72
C ASP A 178 9.26 -1.10 30.21
#